data_AF-A0A973JIP5-F1
#
_entry.id   AF-A0A973JIP5-F1
#
_cell.length_a   1.000
_cell.length_b   1.000
_cell.length_c   1.000
_cell.angle_alpha   90.00
_cell.angle_beta   90.00
_cell.angle_gamma   90.00
#
_symmetry.space_group_name_H-M   'P 1'
#
loop_
_entity.id
_entity.type
_entity.pdbx_description
1 polymer ?
#
loop_
_entity_poly.entity_id
_entity_poly.type
_entity_poly.pdbx_seq_one_letter_code
_entity_poly.pdbx_strand_id
1 'polypeptide(L)'
;MDEGGADVDPIGMGLVTKAASEEATKVGGHLLTRVFGPSADEIGTALARWTAYRVGNVKRIVEGADRKGGDREGGVSPRVAHRVLEDGSWSDDTVVVDYLSGVLAGSRSLDGRDDRGVVWCTLISGMSALQLRAHY
;
A
#
# COMPACT_ATOMS: atom_id res chain seq x y z
N MET A 1 -41.30 24.71 -14.42
CA MET A 1 -40.13 25.22 -13.69
C MET A 1 -40.39 24.91 -12.25
N ASP A 2 -39.86 23.79 -11.78
CA ASP A 2 -40.02 23.32 -10.40
C ASP A 2 -38.61 23.13 -9.84
N GLU A 3 -38.14 24.12 -9.08
CA GLU A 3 -36.83 24.09 -8.44
C GLU A 3 -36.94 23.36 -7.09
N GLY A 4 -36.92 22.03 -7.15
CA GLY A 4 -36.72 21.17 -5.99
C GLY A 4 -35.26 21.14 -5.58
N GLY A 5 -34.76 22.26 -5.03
CA GLY A 5 -33.47 22.29 -4.35
C GLY A 5 -33.52 21.40 -3.12
N ALA A 6 -32.93 20.20 -3.22
CA ALA A 6 -32.70 19.34 -2.07
C ALA A 6 -31.73 20.07 -1.12
N ASP A 7 -32.30 20.65 -0.07
CA ASP A 7 -31.58 21.23 1.06
C ASP A 7 -30.82 20.09 1.76
N VAL A 8 -29.59 19.85 1.29
CA VAL A 8 -28.69 18.86 1.88
C VAL A 8 -28.20 19.42 3.22
N ASP A 9 -28.83 18.95 4.30
CA ASP A 9 -28.50 19.33 5.67
C ASP A 9 -26.97 19.22 5.91
N PRO A 10 -26.29 20.31 6.29
CA PRO A 10 -24.85 20.32 6.57
C PRO A 10 -24.44 19.35 7.69
N ILE A 11 -25.36 18.99 8.60
CA ILE A 11 -25.13 17.97 9.64
C ILE A 11 -25.04 16.58 9.01
N GLY A 12 -25.89 16.29 8.01
CA GLY A 12 -25.86 15.05 7.24
C GLY A 12 -24.55 14.86 6.48
N MET A 13 -24.06 15.91 5.81
CA MET A 13 -22.77 15.87 5.10
C MET A 13 -21.58 15.70 6.07
N GLY A 14 -21.61 16.36 7.24
CA GLY A 14 -20.58 16.22 8.27
C GLY A 14 -20.52 14.82 8.90
N LEU A 15 -21.67 14.15 9.06
CA LEU A 15 -21.73 12.79 9.58
C LEU A 15 -21.21 11.76 8.57
N VAL A 16 -21.59 11.91 7.29
CA VAL A 16 -21.16 11.03 6.19
C VAL A 16 -19.65 11.12 5.97
N THR A 17 -19.08 12.31 6.00
CA THR A 17 -17.62 12.52 5.84
C THR A 17 -16.81 11.94 6.99
N LYS A 18 -17.29 12.05 8.23
CA LYS A 18 -16.64 11.46 9.41
C LYS A 18 -16.72 9.93 9.41
N ALA A 19 -17.88 9.36 9.12
CA ALA A 19 -18.04 7.91 9.04
C ALA A 19 -17.18 7.32 7.91
N ALA A 20 -17.12 8.00 6.74
CA ALA A 20 -16.27 7.58 5.63
C ALA A 20 -14.78 7.66 5.97
N SER A 21 -14.33 8.65 6.75
CA SER A 21 -12.92 8.77 7.15
C SER A 21 -12.51 7.74 8.19
N GLU A 22 -13.37 7.44 9.15
CA GLU A 22 -13.15 6.37 10.14
C GLU A 22 -13.07 5.00 9.45
N GLU A 23 -13.97 4.73 8.50
CA GLU A 23 -13.98 3.45 7.78
C GLU A 23 -12.77 3.33 6.85
N ALA A 24 -12.38 4.39 6.15
CA ALA A 24 -11.16 4.43 5.34
C ALA A 24 -9.90 4.18 6.20
N THR A 25 -9.87 4.70 7.44
CA THR A 25 -8.76 4.49 8.37
C THR A 25 -8.69 3.04 8.84
N LYS A 26 -9.84 2.42 9.17
CA LYS A 26 -9.91 1.00 9.54
C LYS A 26 -9.53 0.08 8.39
N VAL A 27 -10.02 0.35 7.18
CA VAL A 27 -9.68 -0.41 5.98
C VAL A 27 -8.18 -0.32 5.70
N GLY A 28 -7.60 0.88 5.82
CA GLY A 28 -6.16 1.07 5.71
C GLY A 28 -5.38 0.28 6.77
N GLY A 29 -5.80 0.35 8.04
CA GLY A 29 -5.19 -0.42 9.13
C GLY A 29 -5.25 -1.93 8.89
N HIS A 30 -6.43 -2.47 8.55
CA HIS A 30 -6.59 -3.88 8.24
C HIS A 30 -5.71 -4.30 7.05
N LEU A 31 -5.65 -3.50 6.00
CA LEU A 31 -4.83 -3.80 4.83
C LEU A 31 -3.33 -3.88 5.22
N LEU A 32 -2.86 -2.93 6.03
CA LEU A 32 -1.49 -2.95 6.54
C LEU A 32 -1.24 -4.19 7.42
N THR A 33 -2.16 -4.55 8.32
CA THR A 33 -2.06 -5.77 9.13
C THR A 33 -2.00 -7.02 8.28
N ARG A 34 -2.78 -7.11 7.20
CA ARG A 34 -2.80 -8.29 6.32
C ARG A 34 -1.47 -8.49 5.59
N VAL A 35 -0.86 -7.39 5.13
CA VAL A 35 0.38 -7.44 4.34
C VAL A 35 1.62 -7.53 5.24
N PHE A 36 1.71 -6.69 6.28
CA PHE A 36 2.91 -6.57 7.12
C PHE A 36 2.84 -7.38 8.41
N GLY A 37 1.68 -7.93 8.77
CA GLY A 37 1.51 -8.72 9.98
C GLY A 37 1.81 -7.89 11.24
N PRO A 38 2.61 -8.41 12.19
CA PRO A 38 2.92 -7.73 13.45
C PRO A 38 3.52 -6.33 13.31
N SER A 39 4.21 -6.04 12.19
CA SER A 39 4.88 -4.75 11.97
C SER A 39 3.97 -3.66 11.39
N ALA A 40 2.68 -3.93 11.21
CA ALA A 40 1.75 -3.00 10.58
C ALA A 40 1.60 -1.69 11.36
N ASP A 41 1.57 -1.74 12.69
CA ASP A 41 1.36 -0.56 13.53
C ASP A 41 2.56 0.40 13.47
N GLU A 42 3.78 -0.14 13.50
CA GLU A 42 5.01 0.66 13.40
C GLU A 42 5.15 1.27 12.00
N ILE A 43 4.82 0.51 10.95
CA ILE A 43 4.81 1.00 9.57
C ILE A 43 3.76 2.10 9.41
N GLY A 44 2.55 1.92 9.92
CA GLY A 44 1.50 2.94 9.90
C GLY A 44 1.95 4.24 10.58
N THR A 45 2.60 4.12 11.74
CA THR A 45 3.17 5.27 12.48
C THR A 45 4.28 5.97 11.69
N ALA A 46 5.10 5.23 10.93
CA ALA A 46 6.11 5.80 10.07
C ALA A 46 5.51 6.54 8.86
N LEU A 47 4.52 5.94 8.20
CA LEU A 47 3.82 6.51 7.05
C LEU A 47 3.10 7.81 7.38
N ALA A 48 2.59 7.97 8.61
CA ALA A 48 1.96 9.20 9.07
C ALA A 48 2.88 10.44 8.99
N ARG A 49 4.20 10.24 8.93
CA ARG A 49 5.20 11.32 8.80
C ARG A 49 5.59 11.61 7.34
N TRP A 50 5.06 10.86 6.38
CA TRP A 50 5.42 10.99 4.97
C TRP A 50 4.49 11.93 4.22
N THR A 51 4.94 12.39 3.05
CA THR A 51 4.13 13.22 2.17
C THR A 51 2.98 12.41 1.56
N ALA A 52 1.88 13.09 1.23
CA ALA A 52 0.73 12.45 0.58
C ALA A 52 1.11 11.71 -0.73
N TYR A 53 2.09 12.24 -1.47
CA TYR A 53 2.64 11.59 -2.67
C TYR A 53 3.20 10.20 -2.34
N ARG A 54 4.09 10.13 -1.33
CA ARG A 54 4.71 8.88 -0.90
C ARG A 54 3.69 7.89 -0.36
N VAL A 55 2.77 8.37 0.48
CA VAL A 55 1.71 7.54 1.07
C VAL A 55 0.79 6.97 -0.02
N GLY A 56 0.43 7.78 -1.03
CA GLY A 56 -0.37 7.33 -2.17
C GLY A 56 0.29 6.22 -2.98
N ASN A 57 1.61 6.32 -3.20
CA ASN A 57 2.38 5.29 -3.90
C ASN A 57 2.48 3.99 -3.09
N VAL A 58 2.78 4.09 -1.79
CA VAL A 58 2.77 2.95 -0.87
C VAL A 58 1.41 2.26 -0.87
N LYS A 59 0.32 3.02 -0.79
CA LYS A 59 -1.04 2.47 -0.81
C LYS A 59 -1.26 1.61 -2.06
N ARG A 60 -0.91 2.12 -3.26
CA ARG A 60 -1.03 1.35 -4.51
C ARG A 60 -0.22 0.06 -4.48
N ILE A 61 0.99 0.10 -3.93
CA ILE A 61 1.86 -1.08 -3.81
C ILE A 61 1.22 -2.12 -2.87
N VAL A 62 0.75 -1.69 -1.70
CA VAL A 62 0.16 -2.58 -0.69
C VAL A 62 -1.16 -3.18 -1.20
N GLU A 63 -2.02 -2.40 -1.85
CA GLU A 63 -3.25 -2.90 -2.49
C GLU A 63 -2.94 -3.89 -3.62
N GLY A 64 -1.91 -3.65 -4.41
CA GLY A 64 -1.44 -4.61 -5.41
C GLY A 64 -0.90 -5.89 -4.78
N ALA A 65 -0.14 -5.78 -3.69
CA ALA A 65 0.43 -6.91 -2.97
C ALA A 65 -0.66 -7.77 -2.32
N ASP A 66 -1.68 -7.15 -1.74
CA ASP A 66 -2.84 -7.81 -1.16
C ASP A 66 -3.60 -8.62 -2.22
N ARG A 67 -3.92 -7.99 -3.35
CA ARG A 67 -4.57 -8.67 -4.50
C ARG A 67 -3.75 -9.85 -5.02
N LYS A 68 -2.43 -9.69 -5.15
CA LYS A 68 -1.53 -10.76 -5.63
C LYS A 68 -1.28 -11.85 -4.60
N GLY A 69 -1.36 -11.51 -3.31
CA GLY A 69 -1.11 -12.41 -2.19
C GLY A 69 -2.30 -13.33 -1.90
N GLY A 70 -3.53 -12.90 -2.22
CA GLY A 70 -4.75 -13.66 -1.93
C GLY A 70 -4.81 -14.09 -0.47
N ASP A 71 -5.18 -15.35 -0.23
CA ASP A 71 -5.33 -15.93 1.11
C ASP A 71 -4.00 -16.35 1.77
N ARG A 72 -2.85 -15.97 1.20
CA ARG A 72 -1.56 -16.24 1.86
C ARG A 72 -1.60 -15.66 3.26
N GLU A 73 -1.08 -16.39 4.24
CA GLU A 73 -0.99 -15.93 5.63
C GLU A 73 0.41 -15.39 5.94
N GLY A 74 0.54 -14.77 7.12
CA GLY A 74 1.79 -14.22 7.62
C GLY A 74 2.09 -12.81 7.13
N GLY A 75 3.29 -12.35 7.48
CA GLY A 75 3.77 -10.99 7.24
C GLY A 75 5.02 -10.96 6.38
N VAL A 76 5.44 -9.76 6.00
CA VAL A 76 6.67 -9.53 5.26
C VAL A 76 7.80 -9.18 6.21
N SER A 77 9.01 -9.68 5.93
CA SER A 77 10.22 -9.29 6.64
C SER A 77 10.40 -7.76 6.67
N PRO A 78 10.70 -7.15 7.83
CA PRO A 78 10.96 -5.71 7.93
C PRO A 78 12.03 -5.22 6.95
N ARG A 79 12.99 -6.08 6.59
CA ARG A 79 14.02 -5.75 5.58
C ARG A 79 13.43 -5.56 4.18
N VAL A 80 12.51 -6.44 3.78
CA VAL A 80 11.82 -6.35 2.49
C VAL A 80 10.85 -5.17 2.51
N ALA A 81 10.05 -5.04 3.56
CA ALA A 81 9.12 -3.93 3.74
C ALA A 81 9.85 -2.59 3.64
N HIS A 82 10.96 -2.42 4.35
CA HIS A 82 11.77 -1.20 4.28
C HIS A 82 12.23 -0.88 2.85
N ARG A 83 12.78 -1.85 2.11
CA ARG A 83 13.21 -1.62 0.72
C ARG A 83 12.06 -1.25 -0.20
N VAL A 84 10.95 -1.98 -0.13
CA VAL A 84 9.76 -1.71 -0.96
C VAL A 84 9.17 -0.34 -0.65
N LEU A 85 9.07 0.01 0.63
CA LEU A 85 8.48 1.27 1.06
C LEU A 85 9.36 2.46 0.70
N GLU A 86 10.68 2.38 0.90
CA GLU A 86 11.57 3.48 0.54
C GLU A 86 11.61 3.68 -0.98
N ASP A 87 11.96 2.63 -1.73
CA ASP A 87 12.15 2.72 -3.18
C ASP A 87 10.81 2.97 -3.90
N GLY A 88 9.77 2.23 -3.51
CA GLY A 88 8.46 2.29 -4.15
C GLY A 88 7.66 3.55 -3.81
N SER A 89 7.90 4.19 -2.67
CA SER A 89 7.18 5.42 -2.30
C SER A 89 7.43 6.58 -3.26
N TRP A 90 8.51 6.55 -4.02
CA TRP A 90 8.85 7.60 -4.99
C TRP A 90 8.47 7.27 -6.43
N SER A 91 7.88 6.10 -6.68
CA SER A 91 7.59 5.64 -8.03
C SER A 91 6.10 5.75 -8.36
N ASP A 92 5.78 6.55 -9.37
CA ASP A 92 4.41 6.68 -9.90
C ASP A 92 4.12 5.72 -11.06
N ASP A 93 5.15 5.27 -11.80
CA ASP A 93 4.99 4.33 -12.91
C ASP A 93 4.34 3.01 -12.46
N THR A 94 3.30 2.62 -13.19
CA THR A 94 2.46 1.46 -12.89
C THR A 94 3.22 0.14 -12.97
N VAL A 95 4.22 0.01 -13.85
CA VAL A 95 5.02 -1.20 -13.98
C VAL A 95 5.86 -1.43 -12.71
N VAL A 96 6.49 -0.37 -12.21
CA VAL A 96 7.34 -0.44 -11.01
C VAL A 96 6.50 -0.83 -9.80
N VAL A 97 5.35 -0.17 -9.64
CA VAL A 97 4.38 -0.48 -8.59
C VAL A 97 3.96 -1.95 -8.67
N ASP A 98 3.63 -2.46 -9.86
CA ASP A 98 3.19 -3.84 -10.02
C ASP A 98 4.28 -4.86 -9.67
N TYR A 99 5.54 -4.63 -10.08
CA TYR A 99 6.68 -5.47 -9.69
C TYR A 99 6.89 -5.47 -8.18
N LEU A 100 6.93 -4.28 -7.55
CA LEU A 100 7.15 -4.17 -6.10
C LEU A 100 5.99 -4.76 -5.30
N SER A 101 4.75 -4.64 -5.78
CA SER A 101 3.59 -5.36 -5.24
C SER A 101 3.78 -6.87 -5.30
N GLY A 102 4.32 -7.39 -6.40
CA GLY A 102 4.63 -8.81 -6.58
C GLY A 102 5.69 -9.29 -5.60
N VAL A 103 6.77 -8.52 -5.41
CA VAL A 103 7.81 -8.83 -4.41
C VAL A 103 7.21 -8.87 -3.02
N LEU A 104 6.40 -7.88 -2.66
CA LEU A 104 5.79 -7.79 -1.33
C LEU A 104 4.83 -8.97 -1.08
N ALA A 105 3.97 -9.32 -2.05
CA ALA A 105 3.10 -10.48 -1.99
C ALA A 105 3.87 -11.81 -1.88
N GLY A 106 4.94 -11.92 -2.65
CA GLY A 106 5.83 -13.09 -2.70
C GLY A 106 6.65 -13.31 -1.43
N SER A 107 6.91 -12.24 -0.68
CA SER A 107 7.78 -12.26 0.52
C SER A 107 7.02 -12.51 1.82
N ARG A 108 5.71 -12.75 1.76
CA ARG A 108 4.92 -13.09 2.95
C ARG A 108 5.29 -14.49 3.45
N SER A 109 5.64 -14.58 4.71
CA SER A 109 6.03 -15.82 5.40
C SER A 109 5.37 -15.88 6.77
N LEU A 110 5.12 -17.10 7.27
CA LEU A 110 4.42 -17.30 8.55
C LEU A 110 5.14 -16.64 9.72
N ASP A 111 6.47 -16.71 9.75
CA ASP A 111 7.29 -16.08 10.78
C ASP A 111 7.66 -14.63 10.47
N GLY A 112 7.33 -14.15 9.27
CA GLY A 112 7.65 -12.81 8.80
C GLY A 112 9.15 -12.53 8.73
N ARG A 113 10.00 -13.55 8.55
CA ARG A 113 11.47 -13.36 8.51
C ARG A 113 12.11 -13.60 7.16
N ASP A 114 11.37 -14.19 6.21
CA ASP A 114 11.88 -14.41 4.86
C ASP A 114 12.22 -13.09 4.16
N ASP A 115 13.51 -12.85 3.96
CA ASP A 115 14.05 -11.63 3.38
C ASP A 115 14.64 -11.82 1.98
N ARG A 116 14.40 -12.99 1.35
CA ARG A 116 14.85 -13.26 -0.03
C ARG A 116 14.32 -12.24 -1.03
N GLY A 117 13.22 -11.56 -0.71
CA GLY A 117 12.67 -10.41 -1.44
C GLY A 117 13.65 -9.24 -1.65
N VAL A 118 14.64 -9.05 -0.76
CA VAL A 118 15.56 -7.90 -0.78
C VAL A 118 16.40 -7.85 -2.07
N VAL A 119 16.80 -9.00 -2.61
CA VAL A 119 17.57 -9.05 -3.85
C VAL A 119 16.73 -8.55 -5.03
N TRP A 120 15.45 -8.91 -5.06
CA TRP A 120 14.52 -8.49 -6.10
C TRP A 120 14.25 -6.99 -6.03
N CYS A 121 14.06 -6.43 -4.83
CA CYS A 121 13.95 -4.98 -4.67
C CYS A 121 15.18 -4.27 -5.25
N THR A 122 16.39 -4.75 -4.96
CA THR A 122 17.63 -4.12 -5.46
C THR A 122 17.70 -4.15 -6.99
N LEU A 123 17.32 -5.26 -7.62
CA LEU A 123 17.29 -5.38 -9.08
C LEU A 123 16.24 -4.46 -9.70
N ILE A 124 15.01 -4.46 -9.17
CA ILE A 124 13.90 -3.65 -9.68
C ILE A 124 14.22 -2.16 -9.56
N SER A 125 14.67 -1.72 -8.38
CA SER A 125 15.01 -0.31 -8.12
C SER A 125 16.24 0.17 -8.91
N GLY A 126 17.11 -0.75 -9.35
CA GLY A 126 18.24 -0.43 -10.21
C GLY A 126 17.89 -0.28 -11.70
N MET A 127 16.66 -0.61 -12.09
CA MET A 127 16.20 -0.52 -13.48
C MET A 127 15.29 0.69 -13.69
N SER A 128 15.39 1.30 -14.87
CA SER A 128 14.39 2.25 -15.33
C SER A 128 13.05 1.57 -15.59
N ALA A 129 11.96 2.32 -15.50
CA ALA A 129 10.63 1.82 -15.86
C ALA A 129 10.56 1.26 -17.30
N LEU A 130 11.35 1.81 -18.23
CA LEU A 130 11.45 1.31 -19.60
C LEU A 130 12.06 -0.10 -19.65
N GLN A 131 13.12 -0.35 -18.89
CA GLN A 131 13.74 -1.68 -18.81
C GLN A 131 12.78 -2.70 -18.17
N LEU A 132 12.03 -2.29 -17.15
CA LEU A 132 11.00 -3.14 -16.54
C LEU A 132 9.86 -3.46 -17.52
N ARG A 133 9.41 -2.48 -18.31
CA ARG A 133 8.39 -2.69 -19.36
C ARG A 133 8.85 -3.64 -20.46
N ALA A 134 10.14 -3.67 -20.79
CA ALA A 134 10.65 -4.60 -21.79
C ALA A 134 10.54 -6.07 -21.36
N HIS A 135 10.40 -6.34 -20.06
CA HIS A 135 10.18 -7.67 -19.50
C HIS A 135 8.70 -7.98 -19.22
N TYR A 136 7.88 -6.95 -19.00
CA TYR A 136 6.47 -7.05 -18.59
C TYR A 136 5.55 -7.56 -19.71
#